data_AF-A0A382NNA1-F1
#
_entry.id   AF-A0A382NNA1-F1
#
_cell.length_a   1.000
_cell.length_b   1.000
_cell.length_c   1.000
_cell.angle_alpha   90.00
_cell.angle_beta   90.00
_cell.angle_gamma   90.00
#
_symmetry.space_group_name_H-M   'P 1'
#
loop_
_entity.id
_entity.type
_entity.pdbx_description
1 polymer ?
#
loop_
_entity_poly.entity_id
_entity_poly.type
_entity_poly.pdbx_seq_one_letter_code
_entity_poly.pdbx_strand_id
1 'polypeptide(L)'
;MLWSELLMPRLLGQYLCGLNKAAATLGVLFEIHNSILLSTYHTTLKKSLCSTPCREHLAVEAGSFYEATTAAHTHIEYGVAEAQHKTLFNWINMSRIAQIFRYPVKGLSPEPMSKVELKPGGCIPLDRAFALAHGSTEFNPMEPRFLPKTKFLMLAQNERLASLRSRYLEKSQELVIERDGQQVARGRLDQPIGRQMIEQFFAGYLGDEVRGSPKLLRAPRHTFSDMPRHCLSLINISSLRELERVVKAPIDPLRFRANLYFDTGTPWKEFDWCDKEFKIGCATVKGLVRTQR
;
A
#
# COMPACT_ATOMS: atom_id res chain seq x y z
N MET A 1 -4.35 27.86 -8.66
CA MET A 1 -5.66 28.07 -8.00
C MET A 1 -6.65 27.21 -8.77
N LEU A 2 -7.21 26.11 -8.27
CA LEU A 2 -7.77 25.85 -6.94
C LEU A 2 -7.22 24.55 -6.32
N TRP A 3 -6.59 24.71 -5.16
CA TRP A 3 -6.34 23.65 -4.18
C TRP A 3 -7.17 24.02 -2.95
N SER A 4 -8.44 23.59 -2.86
CA SER A 4 -9.27 23.99 -1.70
C SER A 4 -10.43 23.06 -1.31
N GLU A 5 -10.69 21.93 -1.97
CA GLU A 5 -11.86 21.09 -1.62
C GLU A 5 -11.56 19.61 -1.32
N LEU A 6 -10.37 19.32 -0.80
CA LEU A 6 -10.22 18.22 0.16
C LEU A 6 -10.23 18.82 1.56
N LEU A 7 -11.32 19.52 1.88
CA LEU A 7 -11.74 19.76 3.25
C LEU A 7 -11.86 18.39 3.91
N MET A 8 -10.82 17.98 4.63
CA MET A 8 -10.89 16.90 5.61
C MET A 8 -12.01 17.28 6.58
N PRO A 9 -13.20 16.66 6.52
CA PRO A 9 -14.18 16.89 7.57
C PRO A 9 -13.54 16.35 8.84
N ARG A 10 -13.64 17.13 9.93
CA ARG A 10 -13.31 16.64 11.28
C ARG A 10 -13.88 15.23 11.41
N LEU A 11 -13.04 14.26 11.75
CA LEU A 11 -13.43 12.89 12.08
C LEU A 11 -14.32 12.94 13.32
N LEU A 12 -15.57 13.35 13.16
CA LEU A 12 -16.63 13.10 14.11
C LEU A 12 -16.95 11.61 13.99
N GLY A 13 -16.74 10.90 15.10
CA GLY A 13 -16.99 9.48 15.24
C GLY A 13 -18.41 9.11 14.81
N GLN A 14 -18.57 8.77 13.54
CA GLN A 14 -19.75 8.04 13.08
C GLN A 14 -19.43 6.55 13.15
N TYR A 15 -20.08 5.89 14.10
CA TYR A 15 -20.18 4.45 14.19
C TYR A 15 -21.02 3.94 13.01
N LEU A 16 -20.53 2.96 12.25
CA LEU A 16 -21.38 2.13 11.39
C LEU A 16 -21.88 0.94 12.22
N CYS A 17 -22.63 1.23 13.29
CA CYS A 17 -23.48 0.21 13.90
C CYS A 17 -24.65 -0.02 12.93
N GLY A 18 -24.60 -1.09 12.14
CA GLY A 18 -25.71 -1.50 11.27
C GLY A 18 -25.38 -1.88 9.83
N LEU A 19 -24.15 -2.27 9.49
CA LEU A 19 -23.92 -2.97 8.21
C LEU A 19 -24.67 -4.31 8.23
N ASN A 20 -25.81 -4.34 7.55
CA ASN A 20 -26.56 -5.55 7.25
C ASN A 20 -25.61 -6.57 6.58
N LYS A 21 -25.76 -7.87 6.83
CA LYS A 21 -24.84 -8.94 6.38
C LYS A 21 -24.47 -8.90 4.87
N ALA A 22 -25.24 -8.19 4.05
CA ALA A 22 -24.97 -7.94 2.63
C ALA A 22 -23.78 -6.99 2.34
N ALA A 23 -23.34 -6.17 3.31
CA ALA A 23 -22.26 -5.18 3.12
C ALA A 23 -20.91 -5.61 3.76
N ALA A 24 -20.79 -6.87 4.15
CA ALA A 24 -19.64 -7.42 4.88
C ALA A 24 -18.37 -7.61 4.02
N THR A 25 -18.33 -7.09 2.79
CA THR A 25 -17.21 -7.30 1.87
C THR A 25 -16.96 -6.06 1.03
N LEU A 26 -15.79 -5.44 1.18
CA LEU A 26 -15.39 -4.26 0.42
C LEU A 26 -13.92 -4.33 0.02
N GLY A 27 -13.67 -4.36 -1.29
CA GLY A 27 -12.33 -4.41 -1.85
C GLY A 27 -11.74 -5.82 -1.96
N VAL A 28 -10.53 -5.89 -2.50
CA VAL A 28 -9.81 -7.14 -2.76
C VAL A 28 -8.36 -7.01 -2.29
N LEU A 29 -7.80 -8.11 -1.79
CA LEU A 29 -6.39 -8.23 -1.47
C LEU A 29 -5.64 -8.86 -2.63
N PHE A 30 -4.46 -8.32 -2.96
CA PHE A 30 -3.61 -8.81 -4.05
C PHE A 30 -2.22 -9.17 -3.56
N GLU A 31 -1.64 -10.22 -4.13
CA GLU A 31 -0.22 -10.57 -4.01
C GLU A 31 0.54 -10.07 -5.24
N ILE A 32 1.77 -9.60 -5.06
CA ILE A 32 2.62 -9.10 -6.14
C ILE A 32 3.35 -10.31 -6.73
N HIS A 33 3.02 -10.67 -7.97
CA HIS A 33 3.56 -11.85 -8.65
C HIS A 33 4.81 -11.52 -9.47
N ASN A 34 5.66 -12.55 -9.65
CA ASN A 34 6.76 -12.49 -10.60
C ASN A 34 6.25 -12.97 -11.96
N SER A 35 6.23 -12.10 -12.97
CA SER A 35 6.12 -12.52 -14.37
C SER A 35 7.36 -12.00 -15.09
N ILE A 36 8.37 -12.87 -15.21
CA ILE A 36 9.50 -12.63 -16.11
C ILE A 36 8.92 -12.50 -17.51
N LEU A 37 8.90 -11.29 -18.09
CA LEU A 37 8.76 -11.15 -19.53
C LEU A 37 10.11 -11.50 -20.16
N LEU A 38 10.33 -12.78 -20.45
CA LEU A 38 11.30 -13.19 -21.47
C LEU A 38 10.75 -12.74 -22.82
N SER A 39 10.94 -11.46 -23.14
CA SER A 39 10.86 -11.00 -24.52
C SER A 39 12.17 -11.39 -25.20
N THR A 40 12.27 -12.64 -25.66
CA THR A 40 13.23 -13.02 -26.68
C THR A 40 12.96 -12.19 -27.93
N TYR A 41 13.79 -11.17 -28.17
CA TYR A 41 13.89 -10.54 -29.48
C TYR A 41 14.57 -11.53 -30.44
N HIS A 42 13.77 -12.39 -31.07
CA HIS A 42 14.17 -13.03 -32.32
C HIS A 42 13.94 -12.02 -33.45
N THR A 43 14.95 -11.19 -33.74
CA THR A 43 14.95 -10.41 -34.97
C THR A 43 15.42 -11.32 -36.11
N THR A 44 14.46 -11.88 -36.84
CA THR A 44 14.70 -12.49 -38.15
C THR A 44 15.07 -11.38 -39.14
N LEU A 45 16.35 -11.06 -39.25
CA LEU A 45 16.87 -10.28 -40.38
C LEU A 45 16.78 -11.14 -41.64
N LYS A 46 15.77 -10.86 -42.47
CA LYS A 46 15.78 -11.22 -43.90
C LYS A 46 17.04 -10.62 -44.52
N LYS A 47 18.04 -11.46 -44.79
CA LYS A 47 19.15 -11.15 -45.70
C LYS A 47 18.57 -10.92 -47.10
N SER A 48 18.51 -9.67 -47.53
CA SER A 48 18.56 -9.35 -48.96
C SER A 48 20.01 -9.60 -49.41
N LEU A 49 20.16 -10.54 -50.35
CA LEU A 49 21.41 -10.77 -51.06
C LEU A 49 21.81 -9.53 -51.86
N CYS A 50 23.04 -9.03 -51.67
CA CYS A 50 23.85 -8.49 -52.77
C CYS A 50 25.35 -8.45 -52.41
N SER A 51 26.09 -9.37 -53.04
CA SER A 51 27.47 -9.35 -53.56
C SER A 51 28.64 -8.56 -52.88
N THR A 52 29.64 -9.37 -52.47
CA THR A 52 31.13 -9.23 -52.58
C THR A 52 31.97 -8.41 -51.57
N PRO A 53 33.25 -8.81 -51.32
CA PRO A 53 33.93 -8.67 -50.03
C PRO A 53 35.24 -7.83 -50.05
N CYS A 54 35.70 -7.37 -48.87
CA CYS A 54 37.12 -7.06 -48.53
C CYS A 54 37.24 -7.01 -46.98
N ARG A 55 38.03 -7.88 -46.32
CA ARG A 55 39.40 -7.65 -45.77
C ARG A 55 39.52 -6.31 -45.00
N GLU A 56 39.88 -6.23 -43.72
CA GLU A 56 41.09 -6.75 -43.05
C GLU A 56 41.04 -6.49 -41.52
N HIS A 57 41.65 -7.39 -40.75
CA HIS A 57 42.53 -7.21 -39.58
C HIS A 57 42.17 -6.37 -38.31
N LEU A 58 42.50 -7.02 -37.18
CA LEU A 58 43.07 -6.54 -35.90
C LEU A 58 42.20 -6.54 -34.62
N ALA A 59 42.60 -7.51 -33.78
CA ALA A 59 42.50 -7.71 -32.33
C ALA A 59 42.29 -6.49 -31.42
N VAL A 60 41.70 -6.72 -30.23
CA VAL A 60 42.38 -6.73 -28.91
C VAL A 60 41.37 -7.11 -27.80
N GLU A 61 41.90 -7.81 -26.79
CA GLU A 61 41.28 -8.43 -25.61
C GLU A 61 40.57 -7.49 -24.62
N ALA A 62 39.57 -8.02 -23.92
CA ALA A 62 39.24 -7.80 -22.50
C ALA A 62 38.13 -8.82 -22.14
N GLY A 63 38.15 -9.61 -21.07
CA GLY A 63 38.55 -9.29 -19.71
C GLY A 63 37.34 -9.53 -18.79
N SER A 64 37.35 -10.67 -18.09
CA SER A 64 36.55 -11.06 -16.91
C SER A 64 35.03 -10.77 -16.87
N PHE A 65 34.25 -11.84 -16.98
CA PHE A 65 32.84 -11.89 -16.58
C PHE A 65 32.69 -11.84 -15.05
N TYR A 66 31.96 -10.84 -14.55
CA TYR A 66 31.28 -10.91 -13.26
C TYR A 66 29.79 -10.69 -13.53
N GLU A 67 28.98 -11.71 -13.30
CA GLU A 67 27.52 -11.66 -13.44
C GLU A 67 26.92 -10.75 -12.35
N ALA A 68 26.30 -9.65 -12.76
CA ALA A 68 25.40 -8.87 -11.92
C ALA A 68 23.95 -9.22 -12.28
N THR A 69 23.29 -10.00 -11.43
CA THR A 69 21.84 -10.19 -11.48
C THR A 69 21.12 -8.90 -11.08
N THR A 70 20.67 -8.13 -12.06
CA THR A 70 19.83 -6.95 -11.85
C THR A 70 18.38 -7.38 -11.59
N ALA A 71 17.90 -7.21 -10.35
CA ALA A 71 16.49 -7.38 -10.01
C ALA A 71 15.64 -6.31 -10.73
N ALA A 72 14.63 -6.73 -11.49
CA ALA A 72 13.71 -5.83 -12.18
C ALA A 72 12.81 -5.11 -11.17
N HIS A 73 12.88 -3.78 -11.14
CA HIS A 73 12.03 -2.91 -10.34
C HIS A 73 10.88 -2.37 -11.21
N THR A 74 9.70 -2.19 -10.62
CA THR A 74 8.48 -1.82 -11.38
C THR A 74 7.72 -0.71 -10.65
N HIS A 75 7.25 0.31 -11.39
CA HIS A 75 6.66 1.54 -10.84
C HIS A 75 5.17 1.70 -11.19
N ILE A 76 4.43 2.45 -10.39
CA ILE A 76 3.02 2.80 -10.65
C ILE A 76 2.88 4.33 -10.56
N GLU A 77 2.29 4.97 -11.58
CA GLU A 77 2.09 6.43 -11.68
C GLU A 77 0.61 6.81 -11.93
N TYR A 78 0.24 8.06 -11.64
CA TYR A 78 -1.08 8.65 -11.91
C TYR A 78 -1.19 9.16 -13.36
N GLY A 79 -2.34 8.97 -14.04
CA GLY A 79 -2.53 9.46 -15.41
C GLY A 79 -4.00 9.69 -15.81
N VAL A 80 -4.23 10.72 -16.63
CA VAL A 80 -5.50 11.05 -17.31
C VAL A 80 -5.35 10.62 -18.78
N ALA A 81 -6.28 9.84 -19.31
CA ALA A 81 -6.22 9.38 -20.70
C ALA A 81 -7.37 9.97 -21.52
N GLU A 82 -7.03 10.70 -22.58
CA GLU A 82 -7.92 10.99 -23.71
C GLU A 82 -8.06 9.73 -24.59
N ALA A 83 -9.28 9.52 -25.09
CA ALA A 83 -9.67 8.33 -25.83
C ALA A 83 -9.31 8.44 -27.32
N GLN A 84 -8.85 7.34 -27.92
CA GLN A 84 -9.44 6.68 -29.11
C GLN A 84 -8.46 5.65 -29.70
N HIS A 85 -8.83 4.37 -29.71
CA HIS A 85 -8.81 3.49 -30.89
C HIS A 85 -9.34 2.09 -30.52
N LYS A 86 -10.39 1.66 -31.23
CA LYS A 86 -10.97 0.30 -31.17
C LYS A 86 -10.09 -0.63 -32.00
N THR A 87 -9.65 -1.76 -31.42
CA THR A 87 -9.71 -3.16 -31.93
C THR A 87 -8.76 -4.03 -31.09
N LEU A 88 -9.23 -5.20 -30.62
CA LEU A 88 -8.46 -6.28 -29.95
C LEU A 88 -7.67 -5.95 -28.66
N PHE A 89 -7.90 -4.78 -28.06
CA PHE A 89 -7.51 -4.43 -26.69
C PHE A 89 -8.66 -4.64 -25.70
N ASN A 90 -9.10 -5.89 -25.52
CA ASN A 90 -10.03 -6.24 -24.43
C ASN A 90 -9.29 -6.49 -23.10
N TRP A 91 -8.01 -6.12 -23.02
CA TRP A 91 -7.32 -5.88 -21.76
C TRP A 91 -7.92 -4.61 -21.18
N ILE A 92 -9.03 -4.79 -20.46
CA ILE A 92 -9.60 -3.94 -19.43
C ILE A 92 -8.82 -2.62 -19.37
N ASN A 93 -9.31 -1.58 -20.05
CA ASN A 93 -8.83 -0.22 -19.88
C ASN A 93 -8.70 -0.01 -18.38
N MET A 94 -7.46 -0.07 -17.90
CA MET A 94 -7.21 -0.15 -16.48
C MET A 94 -7.67 1.16 -15.89
N SER A 95 -8.81 1.04 -15.20
CA SER A 95 -9.32 1.90 -14.16
C SER A 95 -8.26 2.86 -13.64
N ARG A 96 -8.52 4.15 -13.83
CA ARG A 96 -7.64 5.22 -13.36
C ARG A 96 -7.33 5.00 -11.88
N ILE A 97 -6.03 4.89 -11.55
CA ILE A 97 -5.60 4.94 -10.15
C ILE A 97 -5.89 6.35 -9.67
N ALA A 98 -6.79 6.46 -8.70
CA ALA A 98 -7.20 7.73 -8.16
C ALA A 98 -6.26 8.18 -7.05
N GLN A 99 -5.89 7.27 -6.13
CA GLN A 99 -4.97 7.56 -5.03
C GLN A 99 -4.17 6.33 -4.59
N ILE A 100 -2.95 6.58 -4.10
CA ILE A 100 -2.04 5.61 -3.49
C ILE A 100 -1.76 6.06 -2.07
N PHE A 101 -1.85 5.13 -1.11
CA PHE A 101 -1.54 5.39 0.29
C PHE A 101 -0.67 4.31 0.89
N ARG A 102 0.25 4.75 1.75
CA ARG A 102 0.88 3.90 2.77
C ARG A 102 0.45 4.35 4.16
N TYR A 103 0.57 3.45 5.13
CA TYR A 103 0.24 3.70 6.53
C TYR A 103 1.43 3.29 7.41
N PRO A 104 2.43 4.16 7.64
CA PRO A 104 3.68 3.77 8.29
C PRO A 104 3.51 3.05 9.62
N VAL A 105 2.57 3.54 10.44
CA VAL A 105 2.22 2.96 11.73
C VAL A 105 0.79 2.39 11.64
N LYS A 106 0.62 1.12 12.04
CA LYS A 106 -0.68 0.47 12.16
C LYS A 106 -1.61 1.33 13.04
N GLY A 107 -2.81 1.62 12.52
CA GLY A 107 -3.81 2.40 13.23
C GLY A 107 -3.65 3.92 13.16
N LEU A 108 -2.56 4.45 12.59
CA LEU A 108 -2.35 5.90 12.49
C LEU A 108 -2.57 6.44 11.05
N SER A 109 -2.18 7.69 10.80
CA SER A 109 -2.57 8.45 9.60
C SER A 109 -2.03 7.84 8.28
N PRO A 110 -2.76 8.04 7.17
CA PRO A 110 -2.26 7.76 5.82
C PRO A 110 -1.16 8.73 5.41
N GLU A 111 -0.26 8.27 4.54
CA GLU A 111 0.63 9.10 3.75
C GLU A 111 0.30 8.91 2.26
N PRO A 112 -0.19 9.97 1.57
CA PRO A 112 -0.44 9.91 0.14
C PRO A 112 0.87 9.77 -0.62
N MET A 113 0.85 8.98 -1.70
CA MET A 113 2.00 8.77 -2.57
C MET A 113 1.59 9.09 -4.01
N SER A 114 2.49 9.74 -4.76
CA SER A 114 2.31 9.94 -6.21
C SER A 114 2.70 8.71 -7.02
N LYS A 115 3.67 7.94 -6.51
CA LYS A 115 4.15 6.69 -7.09
C LYS A 115 4.73 5.78 -6.02
N VAL A 116 4.75 4.49 -6.32
CA VAL A 116 5.40 3.48 -5.47
C VAL A 116 6.08 2.42 -6.34
N GLU A 117 7.19 1.90 -5.85
CA GLU A 117 7.88 0.76 -6.44
C GLU A 117 7.47 -0.51 -5.70
N LEU A 118 7.10 -1.53 -6.47
CA LEU A 118 6.62 -2.81 -5.96
C LEU A 118 7.66 -3.89 -6.23
N LYS A 119 7.87 -4.77 -5.24
CA LYS A 119 8.73 -5.94 -5.36
C LYS A 119 7.88 -7.21 -5.28
N PRO A 120 8.16 -8.25 -6.10
CA PRO A 120 7.48 -9.54 -6.00
C PRO A 120 7.51 -10.09 -4.57
N GLY A 121 6.37 -10.62 -4.11
CA GLY A 121 6.19 -11.12 -2.74
C GLY A 121 6.26 -10.06 -1.63
N GLY A 122 6.38 -8.78 -1.98
CA GLY A 122 6.46 -7.66 -1.04
C GLY A 122 5.13 -6.95 -0.80
N CYS A 123 5.22 -5.82 -0.11
CA CYS A 123 4.14 -4.84 0.03
C CYS A 123 4.68 -3.44 -0.33
N ILE A 124 3.84 -2.40 -0.24
CA ILE A 124 4.33 -1.03 -0.33
C ILE A 124 5.42 -0.81 0.74
N PRO A 125 6.59 -0.25 0.37
CA PRO A 125 7.64 0.06 1.33
C PRO A 125 7.13 0.94 2.47
N LEU A 126 7.51 0.55 3.69
CA LEU A 126 7.07 1.17 4.95
C LEU A 126 5.55 1.08 5.23
N ASP A 127 4.74 0.37 4.44
CA ASP A 127 3.34 0.17 4.79
C ASP A 127 3.18 -0.75 6.00
N ARG A 128 2.58 -0.22 7.06
CA ARG A 128 2.39 -0.87 8.36
C ARG A 128 3.69 -1.47 8.90
N ALA A 129 4.81 -0.79 8.66
CA ALA A 129 6.14 -1.22 9.13
C ALA A 129 6.31 -1.09 10.65
N PHE A 130 5.48 -0.28 11.29
CA PHE A 130 5.42 -0.11 12.73
C PHE A 130 4.03 -0.42 13.26
N ALA A 131 3.95 -0.82 14.53
CA ALA A 131 2.69 -0.90 15.26
C ALA A 131 2.91 -0.60 16.74
N LEU A 132 1.89 -0.05 17.38
CA LEU A 132 1.86 0.10 18.84
C LEU A 132 1.11 -1.09 19.42
N ALA A 133 1.82 -1.97 20.10
CA ALA A 133 1.26 -3.12 20.77
C ALA A 133 0.89 -2.80 22.22
N HIS A 134 -0.10 -3.50 22.76
CA HIS A 134 -0.32 -3.51 24.21
C HIS A 134 0.91 -4.06 24.96
N GLY A 135 1.11 -3.66 26.21
CA GLY A 135 2.30 -4.02 26.98
C GLY A 135 2.45 -5.52 27.26
N SER A 136 1.32 -6.23 27.30
CA SER A 136 1.24 -7.69 27.44
C SER A 136 1.49 -8.45 26.13
N THR A 137 1.75 -7.76 25.02
CA THR A 137 2.00 -8.40 23.73
C THR A 137 3.45 -8.85 23.65
N GLU A 138 3.65 -10.16 23.52
CA GLU A 138 4.94 -10.77 23.21
C GLU A 138 5.20 -10.69 21.71
N PHE A 139 6.39 -10.22 21.34
CA PHE A 139 6.83 -10.14 19.96
C PHE A 139 8.35 -10.24 19.91
N ASN A 140 8.88 -11.14 19.08
CA ASN A 140 10.30 -11.29 18.83
C ASN A 140 10.66 -10.63 17.49
N PRO A 141 11.38 -9.49 17.47
CA PRO A 141 11.77 -8.83 16.22
C PRO A 141 12.74 -9.64 15.35
N MET A 142 13.47 -10.59 15.93
CA MET A 142 14.41 -11.46 15.21
C MET A 142 13.71 -12.65 14.55
N GLU A 143 12.54 -13.02 15.04
CA GLU A 143 11.70 -14.07 14.48
C GLU A 143 10.23 -13.58 14.41
N PRO A 144 9.96 -12.58 13.56
CA PRO A 144 8.67 -11.91 13.57
C PRO A 144 7.57 -12.83 13.04
N ARG A 145 6.51 -12.99 13.82
CA ARG A 145 5.31 -13.76 13.45
C ARG A 145 4.10 -12.85 13.33
N PHE A 146 3.12 -13.28 12.53
CA PHE A 146 1.84 -12.60 12.47
C PHE A 146 1.18 -12.57 13.85
N LEU A 147 0.64 -11.41 14.21
CA LEU A 147 -0.14 -11.22 15.42
C LEU A 147 -1.54 -10.70 15.05
N PRO A 148 -2.60 -11.19 15.70
CA PRO A 148 -3.95 -10.70 15.44
C PRO A 148 -4.08 -9.22 15.83
N LYS A 149 -4.95 -8.49 15.11
CA LYS A 149 -5.14 -7.03 15.27
C LYS A 149 -5.45 -6.60 16.71
N THR A 150 -6.05 -7.48 17.52
CA THR A 150 -6.40 -7.26 18.94
C THR A 150 -5.19 -7.12 19.87
N LYS A 151 -3.97 -7.37 19.39
CA LYS A 151 -2.71 -7.16 20.12
C LYS A 151 -2.18 -5.73 20.01
N PHE A 152 -2.80 -4.90 19.16
CA PHE A 152 -2.34 -3.56 18.82
C PHE A 152 -3.39 -2.50 19.12
N LEU A 153 -2.92 -1.28 19.33
CA LEU A 153 -3.75 -0.09 19.31
C LEU A 153 -4.30 0.10 17.90
N MET A 154 -5.61 0.25 17.77
CA MET A 154 -6.26 0.36 16.47
C MET A 154 -7.53 1.20 16.53
N LEU A 155 -7.80 1.95 15.46
CA LEU A 155 -8.96 2.85 15.34
C LEU A 155 -10.31 2.19 15.64
N ALA A 156 -10.45 0.89 15.37
CA ALA A 156 -11.69 0.15 15.65
C ALA A 156 -11.99 -0.05 17.15
N GLN A 157 -10.99 0.12 18.02
CA GLN A 157 -11.12 0.00 19.48
C GLN A 157 -10.71 1.28 20.21
N ASN A 158 -9.82 2.08 19.62
CA ASN A 158 -9.26 3.29 20.19
C ASN A 158 -9.66 4.50 19.34
N GLU A 159 -10.90 4.96 19.49
CA GLU A 159 -11.47 6.02 18.65
C GLU A 159 -10.67 7.33 18.74
N ARG A 160 -10.03 7.61 19.88
CA ARG A 160 -9.22 8.80 20.12
C ARG A 160 -8.03 8.91 19.17
N LEU A 161 -7.52 7.78 18.65
CA LEU A 161 -6.49 7.76 17.62
C LEU A 161 -6.92 8.52 16.35
N ALA A 162 -8.22 8.59 16.06
CA ALA A 162 -8.76 9.30 14.90
C ALA A 162 -8.54 10.82 14.97
N SER A 163 -8.37 11.37 16.17
CA SER A 163 -8.09 12.80 16.37
C SER A 163 -6.61 13.18 16.16
N LEU A 164 -5.72 12.18 16.05
CA LEU A 164 -4.30 12.38 15.85
C LEU A 164 -3.94 12.39 14.37
N ARG A 165 -3.05 13.29 14.00
CA ARG A 165 -2.33 13.26 12.72
C ARG A 165 -0.91 12.75 12.97
N SER A 166 -0.41 11.89 12.09
CA SER A 166 0.94 11.35 12.21
C SER A 166 1.68 11.37 10.88
N ARG A 167 2.98 11.65 10.91
CA ARG A 167 3.86 11.59 9.75
C ARG A 167 5.16 10.89 10.12
N TYR A 168 5.60 9.94 9.30
CA TYR A 168 6.90 9.30 9.44
C TYR A 168 7.89 9.92 8.45
N LEU A 169 8.86 10.66 8.98
CA LEU A 169 9.91 11.33 8.22
C LEU A 169 11.03 10.33 7.93
N GLU A 170 10.96 9.68 6.78
CA GLU A 170 11.86 8.57 6.41
C GLU A 170 13.35 8.91 6.52
N LYS A 171 13.76 10.12 6.11
CA LYS A 171 15.17 10.56 6.17
C LYS A 171 15.70 10.69 7.59
N SER A 172 14.92 11.27 8.50
CA SER A 172 15.32 11.46 9.91
C SER A 172 14.91 10.29 10.81
N GLN A 173 14.11 9.35 10.28
CA GLN A 173 13.48 8.24 10.99
C GLN A 173 12.59 8.70 12.16
N GLU A 174 12.00 9.89 12.04
CA GLU A 174 11.16 10.48 13.08
C GLU A 174 9.69 10.20 12.84
N LEU A 175 8.97 9.82 13.90
CA LEU A 175 7.52 9.91 13.93
C LEU A 175 7.11 11.22 14.58
N VAL A 176 6.34 12.03 13.87
CA VAL A 176 5.73 13.25 14.37
C VAL A 176 4.24 12.99 14.56
N ILE A 177 3.72 13.37 15.72
CA ILE A 177 2.30 13.26 16.08
C ILE A 177 1.77 14.65 16.41
N GLU A 178 0.65 15.00 15.78
CA GLU A 178 -0.03 16.27 15.90
C GLU A 178 -1.48 16.03 16.37
N ARG A 179 -1.98 16.96 17.18
CA ARG A 179 -3.39 17.04 17.58
C ARG A 179 -3.84 18.49 17.40
N ASP A 180 -4.95 18.70 16.71
CA ASP A 180 -5.48 20.05 16.44
C ASP A 180 -4.44 20.99 15.79
N GLY A 181 -3.58 20.43 14.94
CA GLY A 181 -2.50 21.15 14.25
C GLY A 181 -1.25 21.44 15.08
N GLN A 182 -1.21 21.03 16.35
CA GLN A 182 -0.05 21.22 17.23
C GLN A 182 0.71 19.91 17.41
N GLN A 183 2.05 19.96 17.35
CA GLN A 183 2.89 18.81 17.63
C GLN A 183 2.78 18.43 19.11
N VAL A 184 2.31 17.21 19.38
CA VAL A 184 2.13 16.67 20.75
C VAL A 184 3.15 15.61 21.10
N ALA A 185 3.77 14.97 20.10
CA ALA A 185 4.90 14.07 20.31
C ALA A 185 5.79 14.01 19.06
N ARG A 186 7.07 13.76 19.29
CA ARG A 186 8.06 13.53 18.25
C ARG A 186 9.15 12.60 18.78
N GLY A 187 9.55 11.62 17.99
CA GLY A 187 10.59 10.68 18.39
C GLY A 187 11.26 10.02 17.22
N ARG A 188 12.59 9.89 17.29
CA ARG A 188 13.40 9.08 16.37
C ARG A 188 13.21 7.60 16.65
N LEU A 189 12.61 6.86 15.71
CA LEU A 189 12.19 5.48 15.92
C LEU A 189 13.35 4.46 15.82
N ASP A 190 14.51 4.88 15.30
CA ASP A 190 15.75 4.10 15.34
C ASP A 190 16.43 4.17 16.72
N GLN A 191 16.10 5.16 17.54
CA GLN A 191 16.71 5.36 18.86
C GLN A 191 15.79 4.86 19.99
N PRO A 192 16.32 4.22 21.04
CA PRO A 192 15.51 3.79 22.19
C PRO A 192 14.73 4.95 22.84
N ILE A 193 15.39 6.10 23.03
CA ILE A 193 14.76 7.26 23.67
C ILE A 193 13.60 7.83 22.86
N GLY A 194 13.75 7.91 21.53
CA GLY A 194 12.69 8.41 20.65
C GLY A 194 11.49 7.46 20.61
N ARG A 195 11.73 6.14 20.68
CA ARG A 195 10.65 5.15 20.82
C ARG A 195 9.92 5.31 22.16
N GLN A 196 10.67 5.43 23.25
CA GLN A 196 10.09 5.62 24.58
C GLN A 196 9.22 6.88 24.68
N MET A 197 9.63 8.00 24.05
CA MET A 197 8.82 9.22 24.01
C MET A 197 7.47 9.00 23.32
N ILE A 198 7.44 8.25 22.21
CA ILE A 198 6.20 7.91 21.50
C ILE A 198 5.33 6.96 22.35
N GLU A 199 5.93 5.94 22.96
CA GLU A 199 5.23 4.99 23.83
C GLU A 199 4.60 5.69 25.03
N GLN A 200 5.34 6.56 25.72
CA GLN A 200 4.84 7.36 26.85
C GLN A 200 3.72 8.31 26.44
N PHE A 201 3.84 8.95 25.27
CA PHE A 201 2.76 9.77 24.73
C PHE A 201 1.48 8.95 24.58
N PHE A 202 1.53 7.77 23.96
CA PHE A 202 0.33 6.94 23.78
C PHE A 202 -0.20 6.37 25.10
N ALA A 203 0.67 6.03 26.04
CA ALA A 203 0.27 5.59 27.38
C ALA A 203 -0.54 6.67 28.10
N GLY A 204 -0.02 7.90 28.15
CA GLY A 204 -0.71 9.03 28.79
C GLY A 204 -1.93 9.51 28.01
N TYR A 205 -1.86 9.48 26.67
CA TYR A 205 -2.96 9.92 25.83
C TYR A 205 -4.16 8.99 25.95
N LEU A 206 -3.97 7.67 25.78
CA LEU A 206 -5.08 6.71 25.75
C LEU A 206 -5.51 6.19 27.13
N GLY A 207 -4.66 6.31 28.15
CA GLY A 207 -4.97 5.88 29.52
C GLY A 207 -5.45 4.41 29.57
N ASP A 208 -6.62 4.21 30.16
CA ASP A 208 -7.19 2.87 30.43
C ASP A 208 -7.56 2.08 29.17
N GLU A 209 -7.58 2.71 27.98
CA GLU A 209 -7.74 1.98 26.72
C GLU A 209 -6.52 1.11 26.37
N VAL A 210 -5.38 1.33 27.02
CA VAL A 210 -4.15 0.56 26.80
C VAL A 210 -3.95 -0.45 27.92
N ARG A 211 -3.90 -1.73 27.54
CA ARG A 211 -3.49 -2.82 28.44
C ARG A 211 -1.96 -2.78 28.65
N GLY A 212 -1.53 -2.30 29.81
CA GLY A 212 -0.12 -2.14 30.17
C GLY A 212 0.60 -1.02 29.42
N SER A 213 1.91 -0.88 29.58
CA SER A 213 2.69 0.14 28.85
C SER A 213 2.81 -0.24 27.35
N PRO A 214 2.32 0.58 26.42
CA PRO A 214 2.35 0.25 25.00
C PRO A 214 3.80 0.15 24.51
N LYS A 215 4.04 -0.72 23.53
CA LYS A 215 5.36 -0.95 22.94
C LYS A 215 5.32 -0.69 21.45
N LEU A 216 6.24 0.12 20.94
CA LEU A 216 6.39 0.36 19.52
C LEU A 216 7.22 -0.77 18.90
N LEU A 217 6.57 -1.55 18.05
CA LEU A 217 7.17 -2.70 17.38
C LEU A 217 7.61 -2.34 15.96
N ARG A 218 8.75 -2.90 15.57
CA ARG A 218 9.30 -2.93 14.20
C ARG A 218 10.05 -4.25 14.03
N ALA A 219 9.96 -4.86 12.85
CA ALA A 219 10.85 -5.95 12.48
C ALA A 219 11.23 -5.88 10.99
N PRO A 220 12.47 -6.20 10.61
CA PRO A 220 12.87 -6.26 9.21
C PRO A 220 12.01 -7.25 8.42
N ARG A 221 11.62 -6.86 7.19
CA ARG A 221 10.78 -7.69 6.29
C ARG A 221 9.42 -8.12 6.89
N HIS A 222 8.96 -7.47 7.96
CA HIS A 222 7.66 -7.73 8.56
C HIS A 222 6.71 -6.55 8.32
N THR A 223 5.42 -6.86 8.16
CA THR A 223 4.36 -5.86 8.10
C THR A 223 3.30 -6.21 9.14
N PHE A 224 2.87 -5.22 9.93
CA PHE A 224 1.80 -5.36 10.90
C PHE A 224 0.43 -5.20 10.22
N SER A 225 0.24 -5.88 9.09
CA SER A 225 -1.02 -5.93 8.37
C SER A 225 -2.06 -6.79 9.11
N ASP A 226 -3.29 -6.85 8.60
CA ASP A 226 -4.32 -7.72 9.15
C ASP A 226 -4.26 -9.15 8.55
N MET A 227 -3.28 -9.42 7.69
CA MET A 227 -3.04 -10.70 7.04
C MET A 227 -1.60 -11.19 7.27
N PRO A 228 -1.38 -12.52 7.38
CA PRO A 228 -0.03 -13.09 7.47
C PRO A 228 0.81 -12.92 6.20
N ARG A 229 0.16 -12.73 5.05
CA ARG A 229 0.83 -12.54 3.75
C ARG A 229 1.08 -11.07 3.48
N HIS A 230 2.16 -10.76 2.78
CA HIS A 230 2.37 -9.43 2.20
C HIS A 230 1.39 -9.26 1.05
N CYS A 231 0.45 -8.33 1.20
CA CYS A 231 -0.56 -8.05 0.19
C CYS A 231 -0.88 -6.56 0.10
N LEU A 232 -1.38 -6.15 -1.06
CA LEU A 232 -1.95 -4.83 -1.28
C LEU A 232 -3.45 -4.87 -1.10
N SER A 233 -4.00 -3.86 -0.43
CA SER A 233 -5.45 -3.67 -0.30
C SER A 233 -5.96 -2.67 -1.32
N LEU A 234 -7.06 -3.04 -1.98
CA LEU A 234 -7.57 -2.32 -3.15
C LEU A 234 -9.06 -2.05 -3.00
N ILE A 235 -9.47 -0.82 -3.30
CA ILE A 235 -10.89 -0.44 -3.30
C ILE A 235 -11.24 0.34 -4.57
N ASN A 236 -12.32 -0.11 -5.22
CA ASN A 236 -12.91 0.59 -6.35
C ASN A 236 -13.80 1.74 -5.85
N ILE A 237 -13.54 2.97 -6.29
CA ILE A 237 -14.32 4.15 -5.94
C ILE A 237 -15.76 4.03 -6.45
N SER A 238 -15.98 3.39 -7.61
CA SER A 238 -17.34 3.13 -8.08
C SER A 238 -18.12 2.22 -7.12
N SER A 239 -17.46 1.25 -6.47
CA SER A 239 -18.07 0.43 -5.40
C SER A 239 -18.36 1.24 -4.14
N LEU A 240 -17.47 2.15 -3.76
CA LEU A 240 -17.69 3.05 -2.62
C LEU A 240 -18.91 3.96 -2.83
N ARG A 241 -19.04 4.56 -4.02
CA ARG A 241 -20.20 5.40 -4.37
C ARG A 241 -21.51 4.61 -4.29
N GLU A 242 -21.49 3.36 -4.77
CA GLU A 242 -22.66 2.48 -4.67
C GLU A 242 -22.99 2.11 -3.22
N LEU A 243 -21.97 1.87 -2.39
CA LEU A 243 -22.15 1.64 -0.96
C LEU A 243 -22.74 2.87 -0.25
N GLU A 244 -22.23 4.08 -0.52
CA GLU A 244 -22.78 5.34 0.00
C GLU A 244 -24.25 5.51 -0.38
N ARG A 245 -24.62 5.20 -1.64
CA ARG A 245 -26.00 5.23 -2.12
C ARG A 245 -26.92 4.28 -1.35
N VAL A 246 -26.45 3.05 -1.10
CA VAL A 246 -27.22 2.02 -0.37
C VAL A 246 -27.36 2.37 1.11
N VAL A 247 -26.28 2.82 1.73
CA VAL A 247 -26.25 3.19 3.17
C VAL A 247 -26.94 4.54 3.41
N LYS A 248 -27.09 5.38 2.38
CA LYS A 248 -27.66 6.73 2.44
C LYS A 248 -26.93 7.65 3.43
N ALA A 249 -25.62 7.46 3.55
CA ALA A 249 -24.74 8.28 4.37
C ALA A 249 -23.40 8.46 3.65
N PRO A 250 -22.72 9.60 3.83
CA PRO A 250 -21.36 9.79 3.32
C PRO A 250 -20.41 8.80 3.99
N ILE A 251 -19.49 8.23 3.21
CA ILE A 251 -18.49 7.28 3.67
C ILE A 251 -17.12 7.81 3.28
N ASP A 252 -16.31 8.15 4.29
CA ASP A 252 -14.90 8.48 4.06
C ASP A 252 -14.15 7.22 3.56
N PRO A 253 -13.59 7.23 2.32
CA PRO A 253 -12.83 6.11 1.79
C PRO A 253 -11.67 5.69 2.70
N LEU A 254 -11.04 6.64 3.39
CA LEU A 254 -9.86 6.39 4.24
C LEU A 254 -10.18 5.52 5.46
N ARG A 255 -11.45 5.35 5.85
CA ARG A 255 -11.84 4.38 6.88
C ARG A 255 -11.46 2.96 6.54
N PHE A 256 -11.44 2.62 5.26
CA PHE A 256 -11.10 1.27 4.82
C PHE A 256 -9.59 1.05 4.71
N ARG A 257 -8.82 2.13 4.72
CA ARG A 257 -7.35 2.09 4.77
C ARG A 257 -6.73 1.21 3.66
N ALA A 258 -7.34 1.28 2.47
CA ALA A 258 -6.79 0.62 1.29
C ALA A 258 -5.50 1.29 0.84
N ASN A 259 -4.61 0.50 0.25
CA ASN A 259 -3.36 1.00 -0.32
C ASN A 259 -3.58 1.67 -1.68
N LEU A 260 -4.51 1.15 -2.49
CA LEU A 260 -4.85 1.73 -3.79
C LEU A 260 -6.35 1.94 -3.89
N TYR A 261 -6.72 3.15 -4.33
CA TYR A 261 -8.07 3.49 -4.76
C TYR A 261 -8.06 3.69 -6.26
N PHE A 262 -8.94 3.00 -6.98
CA PHE A 262 -9.05 3.06 -8.43
C PHE A 262 -10.51 3.23 -8.83
N ASP A 263 -10.76 3.66 -10.06
CA ASP A 263 -12.12 3.83 -10.55
C ASP A 263 -12.32 3.04 -11.85
N THR A 264 -13.13 1.99 -11.79
CA THR A 264 -13.51 1.18 -12.96
C THR A 264 -14.74 1.73 -13.70
N GLY A 265 -15.42 2.73 -13.14
CA GLY A 265 -16.73 3.17 -13.60
C GLY A 265 -17.88 2.18 -13.35
N THR A 266 -17.60 0.97 -12.85
CA THR A 266 -18.60 -0.07 -12.59
C THR A 266 -18.46 -0.59 -11.15
N PRO A 267 -19.48 -0.46 -10.29
CA PRO A 267 -19.43 -1.01 -8.94
C PRO A 267 -19.15 -2.52 -8.93
N TRP A 268 -18.41 -2.98 -7.93
CA TRP A 268 -18.11 -4.38 -7.62
C TRP A 268 -17.25 -5.13 -8.65
N LYS A 269 -16.81 -4.45 -9.72
CA LYS A 269 -16.05 -5.06 -10.81
C LYS A 269 -14.75 -5.73 -10.35
N GLU A 270 -14.15 -5.20 -9.29
CA GLU A 270 -12.94 -5.73 -8.68
C GLU A 270 -13.10 -7.13 -8.10
N PHE A 271 -14.32 -7.55 -7.77
CA PHE A 271 -14.58 -8.89 -7.24
C PHE A 271 -14.32 -9.99 -8.29
N ASP A 272 -14.39 -9.65 -9.58
CA ASP A 272 -14.08 -10.56 -10.67
C ASP A 272 -12.58 -10.88 -10.78
N TRP A 273 -11.73 -10.16 -10.05
CA TRP A 273 -10.26 -10.28 -10.12
C TRP A 273 -9.69 -11.27 -9.13
N CYS A 274 -10.49 -11.80 -8.19
CA CYS A 274 -10.05 -12.86 -7.29
C CYS A 274 -9.60 -14.08 -8.11
N ASP A 275 -8.49 -14.69 -7.70
CA ASP A 275 -7.81 -15.81 -8.35
C ASP A 275 -7.29 -15.53 -9.77
N LYS A 276 -7.31 -14.28 -10.24
CA LYS A 276 -6.82 -13.87 -11.57
C LYS A 276 -5.59 -12.99 -11.48
N GLU A 277 -4.75 -13.08 -12.50
CA GLU A 277 -3.63 -12.17 -12.71
C GLU A 277 -4.05 -11.01 -13.61
N PHE A 278 -3.56 -9.81 -13.30
CA PHE A 278 -3.78 -8.60 -14.08
C PHE A 278 -2.69 -7.58 -13.77
N LYS A 279 -2.68 -6.46 -14.51
CA LYS A 279 -1.69 -5.40 -14.35
C LYS A 279 -2.23 -4.26 -13.50
N ILE A 280 -1.32 -3.63 -12.74
CA ILE A 280 -1.50 -2.31 -12.12
C ILE A 280 -0.25 -1.50 -12.45
N GLY A 281 -0.39 -0.41 -13.22
CA GLY A 281 0.76 0.21 -13.88
C GLY A 281 1.53 -0.83 -14.71
N CYS A 282 2.84 -0.93 -14.49
CA CYS A 282 3.66 -2.00 -15.09
C CYS A 282 3.80 -3.26 -14.22
N ALA A 283 3.21 -3.31 -13.00
CA ALA A 283 3.31 -4.45 -12.10
C ALA A 283 2.24 -5.52 -12.41
N THR A 284 2.63 -6.79 -12.36
CA THR A 284 1.71 -7.94 -12.41
C THR A 284 1.31 -8.33 -10.99
N VAL A 285 0.02 -8.42 -10.73
CA VAL A 285 -0.54 -8.79 -9.43
C VAL A 285 -1.58 -9.89 -9.58
N LYS A 286 -1.77 -10.69 -8.53
CA LYS A 286 -2.81 -11.74 -8.48
C LYS A 286 -3.83 -11.45 -7.39
N GLY A 287 -5.11 -11.53 -7.73
CA GLY A 287 -6.19 -11.43 -6.75
C GLY A 287 -6.21 -12.61 -5.82
N LEU A 288 -6.24 -12.34 -4.52
CA LEU A 288 -6.30 -13.36 -3.49
C LEU A 288 -7.73 -13.58 -3.04
N VAL A 289 -8.26 -12.62 -2.29
CA VAL A 289 -9.53 -12.76 -1.60
C VAL A 289 -10.21 -11.41 -1.50
N ARG A 290 -11.54 -11.43 -1.37
CA ARG A 290 -12.29 -10.22 -1.04
C ARG A 290 -12.03 -9.85 0.42
N THR A 291 -11.94 -8.55 0.70
CA THR A 291 -11.72 -8.08 2.08
C THR A 291 -13.05 -8.09 2.82
N GLN A 292 -13.15 -8.87 3.88
CA GLN A 292 -14.32 -8.88 4.76
C GLN A 292 -14.20 -7.79 5.83
N ARG A 293 -15.28 -7.05 6.09
CA ARG A 293 -15.31 -5.90 7.01
C ARG A 293 -16.53 -5.91 7.90
#